data_AF-A0A957QDV2-F1
#
_entry.id   AF-A0A957QDV2-F1
#
_cell.length_a   1.000
_cell.length_b   1.000
_cell.length_c   1.000
_cell.angle_alpha   90.00
_cell.angle_beta   90.00
_cell.angle_gamma   90.00
#
_symmetry.space_group_name_H-M   'P 1'
#
loop_
_entity.id
_entity.type
_entity.pdbx_description
1 polymer ?
#
loop_
_entity_poly.entity_id
_entity_poly.type
_entity_poly.pdbx_seq_one_letter_code
_entity_poly.pdbx_strand_id
1 'polypeptide(L)'
;MSPEQAQAHLLQLGRSKGFVSYDDVLKVMPEVENNLDQLEDIFATLFEQGIAVGQKEEIEEEEPEEIIDGTEEEEDFDLSQIEIDDSISLYLKEIGRVPLLTAEEEVDLAKRMEKGRLSRGRLSDGVDDWEERERLLLLVRDGQAAQEHLIKANSRLVVSVAKKYVGRGVPFLDLIQE
;
A
#
# COMPACT_ATOMS: atom_id res chain seq x y z
N MET A 1 -31.22 20.89 -5.03
CA MET A 1 -30.17 21.86 -4.68
C MET A 1 -29.37 22.16 -5.94
N SER A 2 -28.78 23.35 -6.07
CA SER A 2 -27.76 23.55 -7.11
C SER A 2 -26.50 22.74 -6.75
N PRO A 3 -25.68 22.31 -7.74
CA PRO A 3 -24.45 21.57 -7.47
C PRO A 3 -23.50 22.29 -6.51
N GLU A 4 -23.41 23.62 -6.62
CA GLU A 4 -22.60 24.48 -5.74
C GLU A 4 -23.09 24.44 -4.28
N GLN A 5 -24.40 24.42 -4.06
CA GLN A 5 -24.97 24.32 -2.72
C GLN A 5 -24.76 22.93 -2.10
N ALA A 6 -24.78 21.88 -2.92
CA ALA A 6 -24.53 20.50 -2.51
C ALA A 6 -23.06 20.33 -2.06
N GLN A 7 -22.13 20.87 -2.84
CA GLN A 7 -20.71 20.87 -2.51
C GLN A 7 -20.41 21.61 -1.20
N ALA A 8 -20.99 22.81 -1.01
CA ALA A 8 -20.86 23.58 0.22
C ALA A 8 -21.38 22.82 1.46
N HIS A 9 -22.48 22.06 1.29
CA HIS A 9 -23.04 21.24 2.36
C HIS A 9 -22.15 20.04 2.70
N LEU A 10 -21.55 19.39 1.71
CA LEU A 10 -20.59 18.29 1.92
C LEU A 10 -19.31 18.76 2.61
N LEU A 11 -18.80 19.94 2.24
CA LEU A 11 -17.66 20.57 2.92
C LEU A 11 -17.97 20.86 4.40
N GLN A 12 -19.17 21.36 4.70
CA GLN A 12 -19.58 21.61 6.08
C GLN A 12 -19.74 20.30 6.88
N LEU A 13 -20.31 19.27 6.26
CA LEU A 13 -20.47 17.95 6.86
C LEU A 13 -19.10 17.33 7.17
N GLY A 14 -18.19 17.37 6.20
CA GLY A 14 -16.83 16.86 6.32
C GLY A 14 -16.00 17.60 7.36
N ARG A 15 -16.09 18.93 7.43
CA ARG A 15 -15.45 19.70 8.51
C ARG A 15 -15.98 19.36 9.91
N SER A 16 -17.25 18.97 10.02
CA SER A 16 -17.84 18.61 11.32
C SER A 16 -17.53 17.17 11.75
N LYS A 17 -17.42 16.25 10.79
CA LYS A 17 -17.23 14.81 11.03
C LYS A 17 -15.79 14.33 10.85
N GLY A 18 -14.94 15.12 10.20
CA GLY A 18 -13.60 14.72 9.75
C GLY A 18 -13.60 13.86 8.48
N PHE A 19 -14.78 13.39 8.03
CA PHE A 19 -14.92 12.56 6.84
C PHE A 19 -16.28 12.74 6.17
N VAL A 20 -16.37 12.39 4.89
CA VAL A 20 -17.61 12.33 4.11
C VAL A 20 -17.72 10.96 3.46
N SER A 21 -18.84 10.26 3.67
CA SER A 21 -19.05 8.95 3.04
C SER A 21 -19.65 9.08 1.64
N TYR A 22 -19.45 8.06 0.79
CA TYR A 22 -20.08 8.00 -0.53
C TYR A 22 -21.61 8.10 -0.45
N ASP A 23 -22.21 7.47 0.56
CA ASP A 23 -23.65 7.58 0.83
C ASP A 23 -24.08 9.01 1.16
N ASP A 24 -23.24 9.78 1.86
CA ASP A 24 -23.54 11.18 2.17
C ASP A 24 -23.49 12.05 0.90
N VAL A 25 -22.59 11.75 -0.03
CA VAL A 25 -22.49 12.40 -1.34
C VAL A 25 -23.72 12.08 -2.19
N LEU A 26 -24.10 10.81 -2.30
CA LEU A 26 -25.29 10.38 -3.05
C LEU A 26 -26.59 10.92 -2.46
N LYS A 27 -26.70 11.07 -1.14
CA LYS A 27 -27.88 11.68 -0.49
C LYS A 27 -28.05 13.15 -0.85
N VAL A 28 -26.96 13.88 -1.00
CA VAL A 28 -26.97 15.33 -1.27
C VAL A 28 -27.03 15.59 -2.78
N MET A 29 -26.41 14.74 -3.60
CA MET A 29 -26.34 14.84 -5.04
C MET A 29 -26.52 13.47 -5.71
N PRO A 30 -27.76 12.97 -5.86
CA PRO A 30 -28.02 11.66 -6.47
C PRO A 30 -27.66 11.59 -7.96
N GLU A 31 -27.65 12.74 -8.65
CA GLU A 31 -27.31 12.84 -10.08
C GLU A 31 -25.82 12.59 -10.35
N VAL A 32 -24.97 12.66 -9.32
CA VAL A 32 -23.50 12.54 -9.43
C VAL A 32 -23.05 11.13 -9.86
N GLU A 33 -23.86 10.10 -9.59
CA GLU A 33 -23.58 8.72 -9.99
C GLU A 33 -23.50 8.57 -11.51
N ASN A 34 -24.20 9.43 -12.25
CA ASN A 34 -24.21 9.42 -13.71
C ASN A 34 -23.15 10.35 -14.33
N ASN A 35 -22.38 11.06 -13.51
CA ASN A 35 -21.42 12.05 -13.97
C ASN A 35 -20.09 11.92 -13.19
N LEU A 36 -19.24 11.02 -13.68
CA LEU A 36 -17.96 10.68 -13.06
C LEU A 36 -17.04 11.90 -12.93
N ASP A 37 -16.96 12.75 -13.96
CA ASP A 37 -16.14 13.97 -13.94
C ASP A 37 -16.55 14.90 -12.78
N GLN A 38 -17.86 15.03 -12.55
CA GLN A 38 -18.38 15.84 -11.45
C GLN A 38 -18.13 15.22 -10.07
N LEU A 39 -18.08 13.89 -9.99
CA LEU A 39 -17.74 13.18 -8.77
C LEU A 39 -16.27 13.40 -8.39
N GLU A 40 -15.38 13.30 -9.38
CA GLU A 40 -13.95 13.52 -9.23
C GLU A 40 -13.65 14.95 -8.75
N ASP A 41 -14.27 15.96 -9.35
CA ASP A 41 -14.12 17.37 -8.94
C ASP A 41 -14.52 17.59 -7.47
N ILE A 42 -15.59 16.93 -7.02
CA ILE A 42 -16.06 17.03 -5.62
C ILE A 42 -15.06 16.38 -4.67
N PHE A 43 -14.57 15.19 -5.02
CA PHE A 43 -13.58 14.47 -4.20
C PHE A 43 -12.26 15.24 -4.12
N ALA A 44 -11.78 15.78 -5.23
CA ALA A 44 -10.60 16.64 -5.26
C ALA A 44 -10.78 17.85 -4.34
N THR A 45 -11.94 18.52 -4.38
CA THR A 45 -12.22 19.67 -3.51
C THR A 45 -12.28 19.29 -2.03
N LEU A 46 -12.84 18.12 -1.69
CA LEU A 46 -12.90 17.63 -0.31
C LEU A 46 -11.48 17.29 0.20
N PHE A 47 -10.67 16.65 -0.64
CA PHE A 47 -9.28 16.28 -0.33
C PHE A 47 -8.39 17.51 -0.14
N GLU A 48 -8.47 18.52 -1.00
CA GLU A 48 -7.75 19.80 -0.85
C GLU A 48 -8.10 20.52 0.46
N GLN A 49 -9.29 20.26 1.02
CA GLN A 49 -9.74 20.81 2.29
C GLN A 49 -9.42 19.90 3.49
N GLY A 50 -8.66 18.83 3.28
CA GLY A 50 -8.24 17.89 4.32
C GLY A 50 -9.37 17.00 4.84
N ILE A 51 -10.40 16.74 4.03
CA ILE A 51 -11.55 15.94 4.41
C ILE A 51 -11.43 14.57 3.75
N ALA A 52 -11.28 13.52 4.56
CA ALA A 52 -11.22 12.15 4.06
C ALA A 52 -12.58 11.72 3.46
N VAL A 53 -12.56 11.11 2.27
CA VAL A 53 -13.75 10.53 1.63
C VAL A 53 -13.71 9.02 1.79
N GLY A 54 -14.64 8.44 2.57
CA GLY A 54 -14.61 7.01 2.86
C GLY A 54 -15.43 6.61 4.08
N GLN A 55 -15.38 5.32 4.45
CA GLN A 55 -15.84 4.87 5.75
C GLN A 55 -14.76 5.15 6.80
N LYS A 56 -15.18 5.38 8.05
CA LYS A 56 -14.27 5.65 9.17
C LYS A 56 -13.35 4.45 9.42
N GLU A 57 -12.24 4.37 8.69
CA GLU A 57 -11.04 3.72 9.21
C GLU A 57 -10.36 4.76 10.12
N GLU A 58 -10.06 4.35 11.36
CA GLU A 58 -9.23 5.14 12.27
C GLU A 58 -7.84 5.27 11.65
N ILE A 59 -7.62 6.34 10.89
CA ILE A 59 -6.29 6.76 10.49
C ILE A 59 -5.74 7.52 11.70
N GLU A 60 -4.84 6.86 12.43
CA GLU A 60 -3.98 7.56 13.40
C GLU A 60 -3.28 8.72 12.68
N GLU A 61 -3.26 9.88 13.31
CA GLU A 61 -2.59 11.10 12.82
C GLU A 61 -1.11 10.80 12.54
N GLU A 62 -0.74 10.54 11.29
CA GLU A 62 0.65 10.64 10.85
C GLU A 62 0.87 12.06 10.32
N GLU A 63 1.74 12.81 11.01
CA GLU A 63 2.20 14.14 10.61
C GLU A 63 2.76 14.11 9.18
N PRO A 64 2.64 15.20 8.40
CA PRO A 64 3.13 15.24 7.04
C PRO A 64 4.67 15.22 7.04
N GLU A 65 5.28 14.07 6.73
CA GLU A 65 6.68 14.02 6.33
C GLU A 65 6.83 14.72 4.97
N GLU A 66 7.84 15.58 4.87
CA GLU A 66 8.15 16.38 3.70
C GLU A 66 8.32 15.49 2.45
N ILE A 67 7.41 15.68 1.49
CA ILE A 67 7.45 15.08 0.17
C ILE A 67 8.72 15.55 -0.56
N ILE A 68 9.67 14.63 -0.74
CA ILE A 68 10.73 14.80 -1.73
C ILE A 68 10.11 14.50 -3.09
N ASP A 69 10.08 15.54 -3.92
CA ASP A 69 9.71 15.55 -5.34
C ASP A 69 10.38 14.40 -6.11
N GLY A 70 9.55 13.49 -6.63
CA GLY A 70 9.97 12.29 -7.33
C GLY A 70 8.76 11.53 -7.86
N THR A 71 8.18 12.05 -8.93
CA THR A 71 7.11 11.47 -9.74
C THR A 71 7.21 9.95 -9.93
N GLU A 72 6.41 9.18 -9.21
CA GLU A 72 5.82 7.92 -9.69
C GLU A 72 4.39 7.85 -9.12
N GLU A 73 3.42 7.73 -10.04
CA GLU A 73 2.00 7.73 -9.77
C GLU A 73 1.64 6.63 -8.75
N GLU A 74 1.11 7.04 -7.59
CA GLU A 74 0.33 6.16 -6.72
C GLU A 74 -0.96 5.78 -7.48
N GLU A 75 -0.89 4.77 -8.35
CA GLU A 75 -2.08 4.11 -8.87
C GLU A 75 -2.81 3.45 -7.70
N ASP A 76 -3.86 4.12 -7.22
CA ASP A 76 -4.81 3.59 -6.26
C ASP A 76 -5.36 2.24 -6.79
N PHE A 77 -5.20 1.17 -6.01
CA PHE A 77 -5.48 -0.20 -6.43
C PHE A 77 -7.00 -0.45 -6.49
N ASP A 78 -7.66 -0.10 -7.60
CA ASP A 78 -9.06 -0.48 -7.79
C ASP A 78 -9.18 -1.99 -8.10
N LEU A 79 -9.40 -2.76 -7.02
CA LEU A 79 -9.58 -4.22 -7.02
C LEU A 79 -11.07 -4.63 -7.15
N SER A 80 -11.98 -3.68 -7.39
CA SER A 80 -13.43 -3.93 -7.39
C SER A 80 -13.93 -4.86 -8.52
N GLN A 81 -13.14 -5.05 -9.59
CA GLN A 81 -13.57 -5.79 -10.79
C GLN A 81 -13.17 -7.27 -10.82
N ILE A 82 -12.49 -7.79 -9.81
CA ILE A 82 -12.08 -9.20 -9.77
C ILE A 82 -12.95 -9.89 -8.70
N GLU A 83 -13.68 -10.95 -9.06
CA GLU A 83 -14.27 -11.87 -8.08
C GLU A 83 -13.13 -12.66 -7.44
N ILE A 84 -12.46 -12.04 -6.45
CA ILE A 84 -11.27 -12.56 -5.79
C ILE A 84 -11.72 -13.36 -4.55
N ASP A 85 -11.32 -14.63 -4.49
CA ASP A 85 -11.49 -15.48 -3.30
C ASP A 85 -10.88 -14.80 -2.05
N ASP A 86 -11.50 -14.94 -0.87
CA ASP A 86 -11.14 -14.19 0.35
C ASP A 86 -9.65 -14.33 0.73
N SER A 87 -9.06 -15.49 0.40
CA SER A 87 -7.64 -15.78 0.62
C SER A 87 -6.70 -14.97 -0.27
N ILE A 88 -7.10 -14.68 -1.51
CA ILE A 88 -6.34 -13.92 -2.49
C ILE A 88 -6.52 -12.42 -2.24
N SER A 89 -7.73 -11.99 -1.86
CA SER A 89 -8.02 -10.60 -1.49
C SER A 89 -7.16 -10.16 -0.31
N LEU A 90 -7.00 -11.03 0.69
CA LEU A 90 -6.13 -10.80 1.83
C LEU A 90 -4.66 -10.68 1.39
N TYR A 91 -4.18 -11.60 0.54
CA TYR A 91 -2.82 -11.57 0.02
C TYR A 91 -2.53 -10.30 -0.80
N LEU A 92 -3.43 -9.92 -1.70
CA LEU A 92 -3.31 -8.71 -2.52
C LEU A 92 -3.34 -7.43 -1.67
N LYS A 93 -4.21 -7.37 -0.65
CA LYS A 93 -4.25 -6.26 0.31
C LYS A 93 -2.97 -6.18 1.14
N GLU A 94 -2.36 -7.32 1.48
CA GLU A 94 -1.12 -7.37 2.26
C GLU A 94 0.12 -6.96 1.44
N ILE A 95 0.23 -7.38 0.18
CA ILE A 95 1.34 -6.96 -0.70
C ILE A 95 1.19 -5.51 -1.21
N GLY A 96 -0.05 -5.01 -1.34
CA GLY A 96 -0.35 -3.63 -1.74
C GLY A 96 0.05 -2.57 -0.71
N ARG A 97 0.45 -2.98 0.50
CA ARG A 97 0.93 -2.10 1.57
C ARG A 97 2.44 -1.85 1.54
N VAL A 98 3.20 -2.67 0.81
CA VAL A 98 4.66 -2.53 0.76
C VAL A 98 5.05 -1.81 -0.53
N PRO A 99 5.70 -0.63 -0.48
CA PRO A 99 6.11 0.10 -1.68
C PRO A 99 7.13 -0.69 -2.51
N LEU A 100 7.27 -0.32 -3.78
CA LEU A 100 8.32 -0.88 -4.64
C LEU A 100 9.68 -0.42 -4.12
N LEU A 101 10.69 -1.30 -4.23
CA LEU A 101 12.05 -0.97 -3.84
C LEU A 101 12.74 -0.20 -4.96
N THR A 102 13.45 0.84 -4.57
CA THR A 102 14.45 1.49 -5.40
C THR A 102 15.71 0.61 -5.52
N ALA A 103 16.52 0.85 -6.56
CA ALA A 103 17.77 0.12 -6.74
C ALA A 103 18.74 0.29 -5.54
N GLU A 104 18.70 1.43 -4.85
CA GLU A 104 19.53 1.66 -3.66
C GLU A 104 19.05 0.82 -2.47
N GLU A 105 17.74 0.72 -2.26
CA GLU A 105 17.14 -0.11 -1.21
C GLU A 105 17.40 -1.61 -1.45
N GLU A 106 17.30 -2.08 -2.69
CA GLU A 106 17.68 -3.45 -3.04
C GLU A 106 19.13 -3.76 -2.66
N VAL A 107 20.04 -2.82 -2.94
CA VAL A 107 21.46 -2.95 -2.59
C VAL A 107 21.65 -2.95 -1.07
N ASP A 108 20.91 -2.15 -0.30
CA ASP A 108 20.98 -2.17 1.16
C ASP A 108 20.46 -3.50 1.74
N LEU A 109 19.30 -3.96 1.28
CA LEU A 109 18.74 -5.24 1.69
C LEU A 109 19.70 -6.40 1.37
N ALA A 110 20.32 -6.40 0.19
CA ALA A 110 21.32 -7.39 -0.18
C ALA A 110 22.53 -7.39 0.77
N LYS A 111 23.03 -6.20 1.17
CA LYS A 111 24.14 -6.09 2.14
C LYS A 111 23.75 -6.63 3.51
N ARG A 112 22.53 -6.35 3.98
CA ARG A 112 21.99 -6.86 5.26
C ARG A 112 21.85 -8.38 5.24
N MET A 113 21.31 -8.93 4.15
CA MET A 113 21.22 -10.38 3.94
C MET A 113 22.60 -11.04 3.96
N GLU A 114 23.59 -10.47 3.27
CA GLU A 114 24.95 -11.02 3.24
C GLU A 114 25.61 -10.99 4.62
N LYS A 115 25.48 -9.89 5.37
CA LYS A 115 25.97 -9.81 6.76
C LYS A 115 25.32 -10.86 7.64
N GLY A 116 24.00 -11.06 7.53
CA GLY A 116 23.28 -12.10 8.26
C GLY A 116 23.76 -13.51 7.90
N ARG A 117 24.03 -13.77 6.61
CA ARG A 117 24.56 -15.06 6.12
C ARG A 117 25.95 -15.35 6.67
N LEU A 118 26.86 -14.38 6.61
CA LEU A 118 28.22 -14.50 7.17
C LEU A 118 28.17 -14.72 8.69
N SER A 119 27.29 -13.99 9.39
CA SER A 119 27.11 -14.12 10.84
C SER A 119 26.57 -15.49 11.23
N ARG A 120 25.63 -16.04 10.45
CA ARG A 120 25.12 -17.41 10.62
C ARG A 120 26.23 -18.45 10.43
N GLY A 121 27.08 -18.27 9.42
CA GLY A 121 28.26 -19.12 9.22
C GLY A 121 29.19 -19.09 10.43
N ARG A 122 29.50 -17.89 10.94
CA ARG A 122 30.34 -17.72 12.13
C ARG A 122 29.77 -18.41 13.37
N LEU A 123 28.46 -18.32 13.59
CA LEU A 123 27.77 -19.03 14.68
C LEU A 123 27.88 -20.55 14.53
N SER A 124 27.86 -21.07 13.29
CA SER A 124 28.02 -22.50 13.01
C SER A 124 29.45 -23.01 13.28
N ASP A 125 30.46 -22.16 13.11
CA ASP A 125 31.86 -22.49 13.38
C ASP A 125 32.20 -22.56 14.88
N GLY A 126 31.24 -22.17 15.75
CA GLY A 126 31.42 -22.11 17.19
C GLY A 126 31.92 -20.74 17.67
N VAL A 127 31.18 -20.17 18.63
CA VAL A 127 31.48 -18.89 19.27
C VAL A 127 31.31 -19.06 20.77
N ASP A 128 32.41 -19.00 21.51
CA ASP A 128 32.45 -19.19 22.96
C ASP A 128 32.10 -17.91 23.73
N ASP A 129 32.36 -16.75 23.12
CA ASP A 129 32.04 -15.46 23.72
C ASP A 129 30.55 -15.14 23.59
N TRP A 130 29.91 -14.83 24.72
CA TRP A 130 28.47 -14.59 24.77
C TRP A 130 28.08 -13.26 24.14
N GLU A 131 28.91 -12.22 24.27
CA GLU A 131 28.65 -10.90 23.68
C GLU A 131 28.70 -10.97 22.16
N GLU A 132 29.74 -11.61 21.63
CA GLU A 132 29.87 -11.84 20.19
C GLU A 132 28.75 -12.73 19.66
N ARG A 133 28.37 -13.78 20.38
CA ARG A 133 27.25 -14.65 19.99
C ARG A 133 25.94 -13.87 19.89
N GLU A 134 25.65 -12.99 20.85
CA GLU A 134 24.44 -12.16 20.81
C GLU A 134 24.46 -11.17 19.65
N ARG A 135 25.61 -10.51 19.41
CA ARG A 135 25.79 -9.61 18.25
C ARG A 135 25.52 -10.34 16.94
N LEU A 136 26.06 -11.53 16.76
CA LEU A 136 25.87 -12.33 15.55
C LEU A 136 24.41 -12.74 15.38
N LEU A 137 23.70 -13.08 16.46
CA LEU A 137 22.27 -13.39 16.40
C LEU A 137 21.43 -12.18 15.95
N LEU A 138 21.76 -10.98 16.39
CA LEU A 138 21.10 -9.76 15.91
C LEU A 138 21.30 -9.55 14.41
N LEU A 139 22.53 -9.75 13.91
CA LEU A 139 22.83 -9.65 12.49
C LEU A 139 22.11 -10.73 11.66
N VAL A 140 21.97 -11.95 12.19
CA VAL A 140 21.20 -13.01 11.53
C VAL A 140 19.73 -12.64 11.43
N ARG A 141 19.13 -12.10 12.50
CA ARG A 141 17.75 -11.65 12.52
C ARG A 141 17.53 -10.49 11.55
N ASP A 142 18.46 -9.53 11.51
CA ASP A 142 18.40 -8.41 10.56
C ASP A 142 18.44 -8.89 9.11
N GLY A 143 19.33 -9.84 8.79
CA GLY A 143 19.39 -10.44 7.45
C GLY A 143 18.12 -11.21 7.06
N GLN A 144 17.45 -11.86 8.04
CA GLN A 144 16.15 -12.51 7.81
C GLN A 144 15.04 -11.49 7.53
N ALA A 145 14.98 -10.41 8.33
CA ALA A 145 14.02 -9.34 8.10
C ALA A 145 14.22 -8.66 6.74
N ALA A 146 15.48 -8.45 6.32
CA ALA A 146 15.80 -7.93 4.99
C ALA A 146 15.34 -8.87 3.87
N GLN A 147 15.51 -10.18 4.04
CA GLN A 147 15.02 -11.18 3.09
C GLN A 147 13.49 -11.16 2.98
N GLU A 148 12.78 -11.10 4.11
CA GLU A 148 11.31 -11.02 4.13
C GLU A 148 10.82 -9.74 3.44
N HIS A 149 11.46 -8.60 3.69
CA HIS A 149 11.14 -7.34 3.04
C HIS A 149 11.31 -7.45 1.51
N LEU A 150 12.45 -7.96 1.05
CA LEU A 150 12.72 -8.14 -0.37
C LEU A 150 11.69 -9.06 -1.04
N ILE A 151 11.26 -10.13 -0.38
CA ILE A 151 10.23 -11.05 -0.90
C ILE A 151 8.89 -10.35 -1.02
N LYS A 152 8.48 -9.57 0.00
CA LYS A 152 7.20 -8.84 -0.03
C LYS A 152 7.17 -7.80 -1.15
N ALA A 153 8.24 -7.02 -1.30
CA ALA A 153 8.35 -6.03 -2.38
C ALA A 153 8.33 -6.68 -3.78
N ASN A 154 9.07 -7.78 -3.96
CA ASN A 154 9.07 -8.50 -5.24
C ASN A 154 7.73 -9.20 -5.54
N SER A 155 7.01 -9.65 -4.52
CA SER A 155 5.68 -10.25 -4.70
C SER A 155 4.69 -9.25 -5.31
N ARG A 156 4.81 -7.97 -4.97
CA ARG A 156 4.03 -6.88 -5.59
C ARG A 156 4.40 -6.68 -7.07
N LEU A 157 5.67 -6.79 -7.43
CA LEU A 157 6.12 -6.75 -8.82
C LEU A 157 5.54 -7.92 -9.65
N VAL A 158 5.54 -9.13 -9.09
CA VAL A 158 4.94 -10.30 -9.76
C VAL A 158 3.46 -10.07 -10.04
N VAL A 159 2.73 -9.52 -9.06
CA VAL A 159 1.31 -9.19 -9.22
C VAL A 159 1.08 -8.06 -10.23
N SER A 160 1.92 -7.01 -10.23
CA SER A 160 1.80 -5.91 -11.20
C SER A 160 2.08 -6.37 -12.64
N VAL A 161 3.01 -7.31 -12.82
CA VAL A 161 3.28 -7.95 -14.12
C VAL A 161 2.13 -8.89 -14.51
N ALA A 162 1.65 -9.73 -13.60
CA ALA A 162 0.55 -10.67 -13.84
C ALA A 162 -0.76 -9.95 -14.25
N LYS A 163 -1.02 -8.76 -13.70
CA LYS A 163 -2.18 -7.90 -14.07
C LYS A 163 -2.22 -7.59 -15.57
N LYS A 164 -1.06 -7.41 -16.25
CA LYS A 164 -0.99 -7.16 -17.71
C LYS A 164 -1.44 -8.35 -18.56
N TYR A 165 -1.61 -9.53 -17.96
CA TYR A 165 -2.01 -10.77 -18.63
C TYR A 165 -3.44 -11.20 -18.27
N VAL A 166 -4.11 -10.50 -17.35
CA VAL A 166 -5.53 -10.69 -17.04
C VAL A 166 -6.37 -10.40 -18.29
N GLY A 167 -7.21 -11.35 -18.69
CA GLY A 167 -8.05 -11.25 -19.90
C GLY A 167 -7.52 -12.00 -21.15
N ARG A 168 -6.36 -12.67 -21.08
CA ARG A 168 -5.84 -13.52 -22.18
C ARG A 168 -6.24 -15.00 -22.12
N GLY A 169 -7.17 -15.36 -21.23
CA GLY A 169 -7.71 -16.72 -21.10
C GLY A 169 -6.93 -17.66 -20.18
N VAL A 170 -5.90 -17.17 -19.48
CA VAL A 170 -5.16 -17.91 -18.44
C VAL A 170 -5.63 -17.42 -17.05
N PRO A 171 -5.93 -18.33 -16.10
CA PRO A 171 -6.28 -17.95 -14.73
C PRO A 171 -5.17 -17.15 -14.04
N PHE A 172 -5.54 -16.09 -13.32
CA PHE A 172 -4.60 -15.22 -12.60
C PHE A 172 -3.68 -15.97 -11.60
N LEU A 173 -4.18 -17.07 -11.04
CA LEU A 173 -3.42 -17.95 -10.14
C LEU A 173 -2.23 -18.64 -10.83
N ASP A 174 -2.40 -19.07 -12.08
CA ASP A 174 -1.32 -19.72 -12.84
C ASP A 174 -0.21 -18.72 -13.21
N LEU A 175 -0.53 -17.43 -13.25
CA LEU A 175 0.41 -16.36 -13.57
C LEU A 175 1.26 -15.89 -12.36
N ILE A 176 0.82 -16.19 -11.14
CA ILE A 176 1.51 -15.78 -9.89
C ILE A 176 2.36 -16.92 -9.31
N GLN A 177 2.03 -18.18 -9.64
CA GLN A 177 2.73 -19.36 -9.09
C GLN A 177 3.96 -19.82 -9.88
N GLU A 178 4.22 -19.25 -11.06
CA GLU A 178 5.34 -19.61 -11.95
C GLU A 178 6.57 -18.69 -11.75
#